data_AF-A0A8J4Q2E3-F1
#
_entry.id   AF-A0A8J4Q2E3-F1
#
_cell.length_a   1.000
_cell.length_b   1.000
_cell.length_c   1.000
_cell.angle_alpha   90.00
_cell.angle_beta   90.00
_cell.angle_gamma   90.00
#
_symmetry.space_group_name_H-M   'P 1'
#
loop_
_entity.id
_entity.type
_entity.pdbx_description
1 polymer ?
#
loop_
_entity_poly.entity_id
_entity_poly.type
_entity_poly.pdbx_seq_one_letter_code
_entity_poly.pdbx_strand_id
1 'polypeptide(L)'
;MFKQSLALIAICALLISFVSAADVTGAPVEMGNDPSLAPIVKIWNSWDFKGSVFDYNSTDGYVQLPNEFFNKAESFQTGIDVCFIKFHPREQYQMRAGDFHRNYAASSNFGGRMDGLYAGSCTESICPLK
;
A
#
# COMPACT_ATOMS: atom_id res chain seq x y z
N MET A 1 -78.54 18.57 -17.83
CA MET A 1 -77.53 19.58 -18.20
C MET A 1 -76.39 19.50 -17.19
N PHE A 2 -75.17 19.19 -17.67
CA PHE A 2 -73.85 19.27 -16.99
C PHE A 2 -73.60 18.35 -15.77
N LYS A 3 -72.44 17.72 -15.54
CA LYS A 3 -71.09 17.64 -16.16
C LYS A 3 -70.40 16.43 -15.45
N GLN A 4 -69.80 15.45 -16.14
CA GLN A 4 -68.34 15.30 -16.33
C GLN A 4 -67.47 15.73 -15.12
N SER A 5 -66.43 15.05 -14.66
CA SER A 5 -65.71 13.83 -15.07
C SER A 5 -64.68 13.54 -13.95
N LEU A 6 -64.21 12.29 -13.90
CA LEU A 6 -63.06 11.85 -13.11
C LEU A 6 -61.85 12.79 -13.21
N ALA A 7 -61.13 12.98 -12.10
CA ALA A 7 -59.71 13.32 -12.16
C ALA A 7 -58.97 12.62 -11.00
N LEU A 8 -58.02 11.78 -11.40
CA LEU A 8 -57.19 10.91 -10.58
C LEU A 8 -56.19 11.68 -9.70
N ILE A 9 -55.98 11.07 -8.54
CA ILE A 9 -54.83 11.09 -7.64
C ILE A 9 -53.48 11.31 -8.36
N ALA A 10 -52.68 12.26 -7.89
CA ALA A 10 -51.21 12.25 -8.03
C ALA A 10 -50.58 12.89 -6.78
N ILE A 11 -50.31 12.04 -5.78
CA ILE A 11 -49.58 12.33 -4.55
C ILE A 11 -48.09 11.98 -4.77
N CYS A 12 -47.24 12.63 -3.98
CA CYS A 12 -45.81 12.38 -3.76
C CYS A 12 -44.83 13.05 -4.73
N ALA A 13 -44.49 14.28 -4.35
CA ALA A 13 -43.19 14.87 -4.57
C ALA A 13 -42.08 13.90 -4.12
N LEU A 14 -41.25 13.45 -5.07
CA LEU A 14 -39.97 12.83 -4.78
C LEU A 14 -38.89 13.74 -5.37
N LEU A 15 -38.39 14.66 -4.52
CA LEU A 15 -37.19 15.42 -4.81
C LEU A 15 -35.99 14.50 -4.58
N ILE A 16 -35.57 13.79 -5.63
CA ILE A 16 -34.29 13.09 -5.62
C ILE A 16 -33.23 14.15 -5.91
N SER A 17 -32.65 14.70 -4.84
CA SER A 17 -31.40 15.43 -4.93
C SER A 17 -30.32 14.46 -5.42
N PHE A 18 -29.92 14.59 -6.68
CA PHE A 18 -28.73 13.93 -7.19
C PHE A 18 -27.52 14.55 -6.46
N VAL A 19 -27.01 13.83 -5.46
CA VAL A 19 -25.65 14.04 -4.96
C VAL A 19 -24.72 13.75 -6.12
N SER A 20 -24.02 14.77 -6.60
CA SER A 20 -22.85 14.57 -7.45
C SER A 20 -21.88 13.71 -6.67
N ALA A 21 -21.63 12.49 -7.15
CA ALA A 21 -20.47 11.73 -6.75
C ALA A 21 -19.27 12.60 -7.10
N ALA A 22 -18.65 13.22 -6.10
CA ALA A 22 -17.31 13.72 -6.26
C ALA A 22 -16.46 12.48 -6.48
N ASP A 23 -16.08 12.23 -7.73
CA ASP A 23 -14.99 11.35 -8.07
C ASP A 23 -13.77 11.88 -7.30
N VAL A 24 -13.51 11.28 -6.13
CA VAL A 24 -12.19 11.33 -5.53
C VAL A 24 -11.35 10.39 -6.38
N THR A 25 -11.00 10.83 -7.58
CA THR A 25 -9.74 10.43 -8.19
C THR A 25 -8.67 10.94 -7.25
N GLY A 26 -8.33 10.14 -6.25
CA GLY A 26 -7.06 10.27 -5.55
C GLY A 26 -6.01 10.14 -6.63
N ALA A 27 -5.48 11.29 -7.06
CA ALA A 27 -4.32 11.31 -7.92
C ALA A 27 -3.27 10.42 -7.23
N PRO A 28 -2.62 9.49 -7.95
CA PRO A 28 -1.45 8.83 -7.40
C PRO A 28 -0.51 9.94 -6.95
N VAL A 29 -0.15 9.96 -5.67
CA VAL A 29 0.95 10.79 -5.21
C VAL A 29 2.19 10.16 -5.82
N GLU A 30 2.48 10.52 -7.06
CA GLU A 30 3.80 10.34 -7.64
C GLU A 30 4.72 11.28 -6.86
N MET A 31 5.26 10.82 -5.72
CA MET A 31 6.63 11.22 -5.46
C MET A 31 7.44 10.36 -6.41
N GLY A 32 7.94 10.95 -7.49
CA GLY A 32 8.82 10.24 -8.39
C GLY A 32 9.98 9.64 -7.61
N ASN A 33 10.54 8.55 -8.16
CA ASN A 33 11.93 8.15 -8.00
C ASN A 33 12.79 9.35 -7.57
N ASP A 34 13.13 9.46 -6.28
CA ASP A 34 14.09 10.46 -5.84
C ASP A 34 15.48 9.90 -6.13
N PRO A 35 16.19 10.41 -7.15
CA PRO A 35 17.51 9.89 -7.54
C PRO A 35 18.58 10.15 -6.47
N SER A 36 18.27 10.87 -5.39
CA SER A 36 19.14 11.03 -4.23
C SER A 36 19.02 9.90 -3.19
N LEU A 37 18.09 8.96 -3.39
CA LEU A 37 17.96 7.83 -2.49
C LEU A 37 19.20 6.97 -2.54
N ALA A 38 19.84 6.85 -1.37
CA ALA A 38 20.93 5.90 -1.17
C ALA A 38 20.46 4.50 -1.63
N PRO A 39 21.36 3.67 -2.20
CA PRO A 39 21.03 2.35 -2.75
C PRO A 39 20.79 1.31 -1.64
N ILE A 40 19.83 1.62 -0.76
CA ILE A 40 19.43 0.85 0.41
C ILE A 40 17.91 0.88 0.50
N VAL A 41 17.37 -0.05 1.30
CA VAL A 41 15.96 -0.04 1.70
C VAL A 41 15.90 0.54 3.11
N LYS A 42 14.94 1.44 3.35
CA LYS A 42 14.61 1.96 4.67
C LYS A 42 13.19 1.53 5.02
N ILE A 43 13.03 0.90 6.17
CA ILE A 43 11.73 0.49 6.70
C ILE A 43 11.53 1.16 8.06
N TRP A 44 10.38 1.77 8.24
CA TRP A 44 9.99 2.43 9.48
C TRP A 44 8.85 1.68 10.15
N ASN A 45 8.86 1.71 11.49
CA ASN A 45 7.83 1.08 12.31
C ASN A 45 6.63 2.00 12.61
N SER A 46 6.57 3.17 11.97
CA SER A 46 5.42 4.06 11.98
C SER A 46 5.16 4.65 10.59
N TRP A 47 4.02 5.31 10.43
CA TRP A 47 3.65 5.98 9.18
C TRP A 47 4.56 7.18 8.89
N ASP A 48 4.50 7.65 7.65
CA ASP A 48 5.14 8.88 7.18
C ASP A 48 6.65 8.95 7.43
N PHE A 49 7.32 7.80 7.38
CA PHE A 49 8.77 7.66 7.58
C PHE A 49 9.22 8.12 8.98
N LYS A 50 8.43 7.77 10.00
CA LYS A 50 8.67 8.13 11.41
C LYS A 50 8.97 6.91 12.28
N GLY A 51 9.43 7.19 13.50
CA GLY A 51 9.77 6.16 14.47
C GLY A 51 11.17 5.58 14.22
N SER A 52 11.35 4.35 14.65
CA SER A 52 12.59 3.61 14.44
C SER A 52 12.73 3.25 12.96
N VAL A 53 13.98 3.22 12.49
CA VAL A 53 14.31 2.88 11.09
C VAL A 53 15.22 1.67 11.05
N PHE A 54 14.90 0.75 10.14
CA PHE A 54 15.74 -0.36 9.75
C PHE A 54 16.28 -0.09 8.35
N ASP A 55 17.61 -0.03 8.25
CA ASP A 55 18.33 0.14 6.98
C ASP A 55 18.82 -1.23 6.51
N TYR A 56 18.57 -1.55 5.25
CA TYR A 56 18.99 -2.79 4.59
C TYR A 56 19.83 -2.50 3.36
N ASN A 57 20.96 -3.18 3.22
CA ASN A 57 21.82 -3.09 2.05
C ASN A 57 21.65 -4.31 1.14
N SER A 58 21.83 -4.11 -0.16
CA SER A 58 21.87 -5.19 -1.16
C SER A 58 22.84 -6.33 -0.84
N THR A 59 23.92 -6.06 -0.09
CA THR A 59 24.92 -7.06 0.29
C THR A 59 24.49 -7.98 1.43
N ASP A 60 23.42 -7.65 2.15
CA ASP A 60 23.00 -8.39 3.35
C ASP A 60 22.29 -9.70 3.01
N GLY A 61 21.94 -9.91 1.73
CA GLY A 61 21.21 -11.10 1.29
C GLY A 61 19.78 -11.11 1.82
N TYR A 62 19.26 -12.27 2.19
CA TYR A 62 17.96 -12.38 2.85
C TYR A 62 18.10 -11.98 4.31
N VAL A 63 17.23 -11.08 4.76
CA VAL A 63 17.14 -10.65 6.15
C VAL A 63 15.71 -10.82 6.64
N GLN A 64 15.57 -11.55 7.75
CA GLN A 64 14.36 -11.51 8.55
C GLN A 64 14.30 -10.19 9.31
N LEU A 65 13.15 -9.52 9.32
CA LEU A 65 12.99 -8.27 10.04
C LEU A 65 13.19 -8.49 11.56
N PRO A 66 13.93 -7.58 12.24
CA PRO A 66 14.02 -7.59 13.69
C PRO A 66 12.64 -7.47 14.34
N ASN A 67 12.49 -7.91 15.59
CA ASN A 67 11.22 -7.92 16.32
C ASN A 67 10.45 -6.59 16.33
N GLU A 68 11.15 -5.46 16.27
CA GLU A 68 10.54 -4.13 16.22
C GLU A 68 9.82 -3.84 14.89
N PHE A 69 10.25 -4.47 13.80
CA PHE A 69 9.75 -4.27 12.43
C PHE A 69 8.98 -5.48 11.89
N PHE A 70 9.17 -6.66 12.49
CA PHE A 70 8.46 -7.89 12.15
C PHE A 70 6.95 -7.69 12.31
N ASN A 71 6.18 -7.91 11.23
CA ASN A 71 4.74 -7.59 11.16
C ASN A 71 4.40 -6.11 11.48
N LYS A 72 5.37 -5.20 11.37
CA LYS A 72 5.23 -3.78 11.70
C LYS A 72 6.00 -2.89 10.73
N ALA A 73 6.06 -3.28 9.46
CA ALA A 73 6.62 -2.46 8.39
C ALA A 73 5.56 -1.43 7.96
N GLU A 74 5.49 -0.32 8.68
CA GLU A 74 4.42 0.67 8.59
C GLU A 74 4.64 1.67 7.45
N SER A 75 5.89 2.04 7.15
CA SER A 75 6.26 2.79 5.96
C SER A 75 7.64 2.37 5.45
N PHE A 76 7.91 2.56 4.16
CA PHE A 76 9.20 2.19 3.56
C PHE A 76 9.57 3.10 2.38
N GLN A 77 10.85 3.07 2.05
CA GLN A 77 11.39 3.64 0.82
C GLN A 77 12.54 2.75 0.35
N THR A 78 12.67 2.55 -0.96
CA THR A 78 13.75 1.75 -1.51
C THR A 78 14.51 2.49 -2.60
N GLY A 79 15.84 2.48 -2.51
CA GLY A 79 16.75 2.91 -3.58
C GLY A 79 17.21 1.76 -4.49
N ILE A 80 16.74 0.53 -4.26
CA ILE A 80 17.09 -0.67 -5.02
C ILE A 80 15.85 -1.49 -5.34
N ASP A 81 15.97 -2.43 -6.28
CA ASP A 81 14.95 -3.46 -6.42
C ASP A 81 15.03 -4.41 -5.21
N VAL A 82 13.87 -4.72 -4.62
CA VAL A 82 13.78 -5.56 -3.43
C VAL A 82 12.51 -6.39 -3.47
N CYS A 83 12.58 -7.62 -2.96
CA CYS A 83 11.43 -8.46 -2.73
C CYS A 83 11.08 -8.50 -1.24
N PHE A 84 9.87 -8.11 -0.89
CA PHE A 84 9.34 -8.26 0.47
C PHE A 84 8.59 -9.58 0.61
N ILE A 85 8.74 -10.24 1.77
CA ILE A 85 8.29 -11.63 1.97
C ILE A 85 7.41 -11.76 3.21
N LYS A 86 6.34 -12.53 3.05
CA LYS A 86 5.68 -13.31 4.09
C LYS A 86 5.99 -14.78 3.87
N PHE A 87 6.40 -15.51 4.90
CA PHE A 87 6.63 -16.96 4.82
C PHE A 87 5.35 -17.78 5.03
N HIS A 88 4.41 -17.32 5.86
CA HIS A 88 3.18 -18.04 6.20
C HIS A 88 1.94 -17.14 6.32
N PRO A 89 0.97 -17.23 5.39
CA PRO A 89 1.08 -17.93 4.11
C PRO A 89 2.20 -17.32 3.25
N ARG A 90 2.74 -18.08 2.29
CA ARG A 90 3.83 -17.56 1.46
C ARG A 90 3.29 -16.51 0.49
N GLU A 91 3.72 -15.26 0.66
CA GLU A 91 3.38 -14.12 -0.19
C GLU A 91 4.65 -13.31 -0.47
N GLN A 92 4.78 -12.78 -1.68
CA GLN A 92 5.93 -11.97 -2.07
C GLN A 92 5.44 -10.73 -2.82
N TYR A 93 6.10 -9.59 -2.58
CA TYR A 93 5.80 -8.34 -3.27
C TYR A 93 7.08 -7.70 -3.79
N GLN A 94 7.11 -7.50 -5.11
CA GLN A 94 8.20 -6.80 -5.76
C GLN A 94 8.07 -5.30 -5.52
N MET A 95 9.14 -4.69 -5.02
CA MET A 95 9.32 -3.24 -5.05
C MET A 95 10.47 -2.92 -6.00
N ARG A 96 10.32 -1.84 -6.76
CA ARG A 96 11.33 -1.31 -7.66
C ARG A 96 12.10 -0.19 -6.97
N ALA A 97 13.34 0.03 -7.39
CA ALA A 97 14.08 1.21 -7.00
C ALA A 97 13.23 2.49 -7.21
N GLY A 98 13.19 3.34 -6.18
CA GLY A 98 12.37 4.53 -6.11
C GLY A 98 11.00 4.36 -5.46
N ASP A 99 10.51 3.13 -5.29
CA ASP A 99 9.23 2.89 -4.63
C ASP A 99 9.28 3.31 -3.16
N PHE A 100 8.18 3.86 -2.66
CA PHE A 100 7.99 4.21 -1.26
C PHE A 100 6.50 4.11 -0.91
N HIS A 101 6.23 3.97 0.38
CA HIS A 101 4.86 3.99 0.88
C HIS A 101 4.84 4.58 2.29
N ARG A 102 3.99 5.58 2.52
CA ARG A 102 3.89 6.29 3.82
C ARG A 102 3.04 5.56 4.85
N ASN A 103 2.14 4.69 4.43
CA ASN A 103 1.24 3.89 5.27
C ASN A 103 1.09 2.47 4.71
N TYR A 104 2.22 1.79 4.48
CA TYR A 104 2.29 0.51 3.80
C TYR A 104 1.43 -0.57 4.44
N ALA A 105 1.48 -0.68 5.77
CA ALA A 105 0.69 -1.66 6.49
C ALA A 105 -0.81 -1.43 6.34
N ALA A 106 -1.27 -0.17 6.40
CA ALA A 106 -2.70 0.16 6.32
C ALA A 106 -3.27 0.04 4.89
N SER A 107 -2.47 0.36 3.88
CA SER A 107 -2.90 0.36 2.47
C SER A 107 -2.90 -1.03 1.84
N SER A 108 -1.88 -1.84 2.13
CA SER A 108 -1.68 -3.15 1.52
C SER A 108 -2.08 -4.32 2.42
N ASN A 109 -2.25 -4.09 3.73
CA ASN A 109 -2.29 -5.13 4.77
C ASN A 109 -1.06 -6.05 4.81
N PHE A 110 -0.07 -5.84 3.95
CA PHE A 110 1.13 -6.67 3.86
C PHE A 110 2.22 -6.17 4.80
N GLY A 111 2.44 -4.85 4.91
CA GLY A 111 3.43 -4.28 5.84
C GLY A 111 3.24 -4.73 7.29
N GLY A 112 1.98 -4.83 7.74
CA GLY A 112 1.60 -5.34 9.07
C GLY A 112 1.72 -6.86 9.21
N ARG A 113 2.21 -7.55 8.18
CA ARG A 113 2.45 -8.99 8.15
C ARG A 113 3.84 -9.34 7.62
N MET A 114 4.66 -8.36 7.23
CA MET A 114 5.92 -8.61 6.55
C MET A 114 6.92 -9.30 7.49
N ASP A 115 7.52 -10.39 7.01
CA ASP A 115 8.48 -11.19 7.78
C ASP A 115 9.94 -10.81 7.46
N GLY A 116 10.25 -10.45 6.21
CA GLY A 116 11.61 -10.22 5.76
C GLY A 116 11.70 -9.70 4.33
N LEU A 117 12.94 -9.53 3.86
CA LEU A 117 13.25 -9.02 2.52
C LEU A 117 14.57 -9.55 1.98
N TYR A 118 14.75 -9.46 0.67
CA TYR A 118 16.04 -9.63 0.00
C TYR A 118 16.11 -8.77 -1.27
N ALA A 119 17.32 -8.37 -1.68
CA ALA A 119 17.54 -7.53 -2.85
C ALA A 119 17.33 -8.26 -4.17
N GLY A 120 16.89 -7.51 -5.19
CA GLY A 120 16.62 -7.99 -6.53
C GLY A 120 15.16 -8.36 -6.76
N SER A 121 14.95 -9.31 -7.67
CA SER A 121 13.61 -9.69 -8.09
C SER A 121 12.99 -10.78 -7.20
N CYS A 122 11.68 -10.70 -6.99
CA CYS A 122 10.89 -11.77 -6.40
C CYS A 122 10.98 -13.01 -7.26
N THR A 123 11.34 -14.14 -6.63
CA THR A 123 11.44 -15.44 -7.29
C THR A 123 10.74 -16.49 -6.43
N GLU A 124 10.17 -17.48 -7.09
CA GLU A 124 9.55 -18.65 -6.45
C GLU A 124 10.54 -19.38 -5.52
N SER A 125 11.84 -19.30 -5.84
CA SER A 125 12.93 -19.89 -5.08
C SER A 125 13.59 -18.87 -4.14
N ILE A 126 13.05 -18.71 -2.93
CA ILE A 126 13.83 -18.11 -1.83
C ILE A 126 14.87 -19.17 -1.45
N CYS A 127 16.03 -19.15 -2.11
CA CYS A 127 17.14 -20.02 -1.74
C CYS A 127 17.50 -19.72 -0.28
N PRO A 128 17.50 -20.72 0.62
CA PRO A 128 18.13 -20.53 1.92
C PRO A 128 19.58 -20.21 1.63
N LEU A 129 20.01 -19.00 2.00
CA LEU A 129 21.41 -18.65 1.96
C LEU A 129 22.14 -19.63 2.88
N LYS A 130 23.16 -20.30 2.32
CA LYS A 130 24.04 -21.22 3.03
C LYS A 130 24.83 -20.50 4.12
#